data_AF-A0A6J0CWJ4-F1
#
_entry.id   AF-A0A6J0CWJ4-F1
#
_cell.length_a   1.000
_cell.length_b   1.000
_cell.length_c   1.000
_cell.angle_alpha   90.00
_cell.angle_beta   90.00
_cell.angle_gamma   90.00
#
_symmetry.space_group_name_H-M   'P 1'
#
loop_
_entity.id
_entity.type
_entity.pdbx_description
1 polymer ?
#
loop_
_entity_poly.entity_id
_entity_poly.type
_entity_poly.pdbx_seq_one_letter_code
_entity_poly.pdbx_strand_id
1 'polypeptide(L)'
;MSDYLWFEGIPFPTVEYEKEIIEEIRNKFVIRDEDTVILTYPKSGTNWLIEIVCLIQTKGGPNWIQSVPIWDRSPWLESQGTYPLLINKEGPRLITCHLPFHIFPKSFFSSKAKITYVIRNPRDVLVSGYFFWSKTKLVKIP
;
A
#
# COMPACT_ATOMS: atom_id res chain seq x y z
N MET A 1 -7.78 2.17 -24.63
CA MET A 1 -8.08 2.37 -23.20
C MET A 1 -7.00 3.28 -22.62
N SER A 2 -7.35 4.19 -21.72
CA SER A 2 -6.36 5.03 -21.03
C SER A 2 -5.42 4.13 -20.21
N ASP A 3 -4.11 4.33 -20.30
CA ASP A 3 -3.11 3.55 -19.55
C ASP A 3 -3.30 3.70 -18.02
N TYR A 4 -3.95 4.80 -17.62
CA TYR A 4 -4.27 5.14 -16.24
C TYR A 4 -5.77 5.22 -16.02
N LEU A 5 -6.20 4.69 -14.88
CA LEU A 5 -7.47 5.00 -14.25
C LEU A 5 -7.30 6.34 -13.52
N TRP A 6 -8.22 7.28 -13.73
CA TRP A 6 -8.22 8.56 -13.02
C TRP A 6 -9.32 8.59 -11.96
N PHE A 7 -8.95 8.90 -10.72
CA PHE A 7 -9.88 9.05 -9.61
C PHE A 7 -9.56 10.34 -8.83
N GLU A 8 -10.52 11.27 -8.76
CA GLU A 8 -10.37 12.59 -8.11
C GLU A 8 -9.08 13.35 -8.50
N GLY A 9 -8.66 13.23 -9.76
CA GLY A 9 -7.44 13.89 -10.27
C GLY A 9 -6.13 13.15 -9.98
N ILE A 10 -6.18 11.92 -9.46
CA ILE A 10 -5.02 11.07 -9.22
C ILE A 10 -4.97 9.92 -10.24
N PRO A 11 -3.83 9.68 -10.90
CA PRO A 11 -3.67 8.57 -11.83
C PRO A 11 -3.27 7.27 -11.11
N PHE A 12 -3.93 6.17 -11.50
CA PHE A 12 -3.68 4.83 -11.01
C PHE A 12 -3.39 3.87 -12.18
N PRO A 13 -2.40 2.96 -12.07
CA PRO A 13 -2.18 1.90 -13.05
C PRO A 13 -3.41 1.01 -13.30
N THR A 14 -3.90 0.93 -14.54
CA THR A 14 -5.10 0.11 -14.86
C THR A 14 -4.93 -1.39 -14.60
N VAL A 15 -3.69 -1.89 -14.51
CA VAL A 15 -3.39 -3.30 -14.27
C VAL A 15 -3.69 -3.74 -12.83
N GLU A 16 -3.57 -2.84 -11.86
CA GLU A 16 -3.65 -3.20 -10.43
C GLU A 16 -4.82 -2.54 -9.69
N TYR A 17 -5.47 -1.53 -10.29
CA TYR A 17 -6.42 -0.68 -9.60
C TYR A 17 -7.76 -0.62 -10.32
N GLU A 18 -8.83 -0.78 -9.54
CA GLU A 18 -10.21 -0.59 -10.00
C GLU A 18 -10.85 0.59 -9.27
N LYS A 19 -11.71 1.32 -9.99
CA LYS A 19 -12.31 2.56 -9.47
C LYS A 19 -13.23 2.26 -8.28
N GLU A 20 -13.98 1.18 -8.40
CA GLU A 20 -14.96 0.69 -7.44
C GLU A 20 -14.27 0.33 -6.12
N ILE A 21 -13.10 -0.31 -6.19
CA ILE A 21 -12.28 -0.63 -5.03
C ILE A 21 -11.79 0.64 -4.33
N ILE A 22 -11.30 1.64 -5.08
CA ILE A 22 -10.85 2.92 -4.50
C ILE A 22 -12.03 3.66 -3.83
N GLU A 23 -13.20 3.67 -4.45
CA GLU A 23 -14.43 4.25 -3.89
C GLU A 23 -14.87 3.52 -2.61
N GLU A 24 -14.77 2.20 -2.60
CA GLU A 24 -15.08 1.36 -1.44
C GLU A 24 -14.10 1.58 -0.29
N ILE A 25 -12.80 1.67 -0.59
CA ILE A 25 -11.75 1.93 0.39
C ILE A 25 -12.01 3.25 1.11
N ARG A 26 -12.32 4.32 0.37
CA ARG A 26 -12.55 5.64 0.96
C ARG A 26 -13.77 5.65 1.89
N ASN A 27 -14.86 5.01 1.47
CA ASN A 27 -16.19 5.22 2.07
C ASN A 27 -16.68 4.08 2.95
N LYS A 28 -16.22 2.85 2.74
CA LYS A 28 -16.75 1.63 3.40
C LYS A 28 -15.69 0.82 4.13
N PHE A 29 -14.43 0.88 3.72
CA PHE A 29 -13.38 0.10 4.40
C PHE A 29 -13.24 0.54 5.85
N VAL A 30 -13.32 -0.44 6.77
CA VAL A 30 -13.23 -0.22 8.21
C VAL A 30 -11.81 -0.48 8.67
N ILE A 31 -11.14 0.58 9.13
CA ILE A 31 -9.90 0.48 9.89
C ILE A 31 -10.23 0.10 11.33
N ARG A 32 -9.52 -0.89 11.87
CA ARG A 32 -9.65 -1.39 13.24
C ARG A 32 -8.62 -0.73 14.14
N ASP A 33 -8.89 -0.64 15.43
CA ASP A 33 -7.98 -0.02 16.40
C ASP A 33 -6.62 -0.74 16.50
N GLU A 34 -6.58 -2.03 16.19
CA GLU A 34 -5.37 -2.85 16.23
C GLU A 34 -4.55 -2.80 14.93
N ASP A 35 -5.05 -2.13 13.89
CA ASP A 35 -4.36 -2.07 12.60
C ASP A 35 -3.08 -1.22 12.69
N THR A 36 -2.07 -1.66 11.94
CA THR A 36 -0.86 -0.89 11.67
C THR A 36 -0.77 -0.63 10.18
N VAL A 37 -0.62 0.63 9.80
CA VAL A 37 -0.59 1.08 8.42
C VAL A 37 0.77 1.67 8.09
N ILE A 38 1.39 1.18 7.02
CA ILE A 38 2.57 1.74 6.38
C ILE A 38 2.10 2.63 5.23
N LEU A 39 2.30 3.93 5.37
CA LEU A 39 1.85 4.93 4.40
C LEU A 39 3.07 5.59 3.77
N THR A 40 3.17 5.55 2.45
CA THR A 40 4.34 6.08 1.73
C THR A 40 3.94 6.65 0.38
N TYR A 41 4.66 7.64 -0.14
CA TYR A 41 4.61 7.88 -1.58
C TYR A 41 5.37 6.73 -2.29
N PRO A 42 4.90 6.23 -3.46
CA PRO A 42 5.58 5.15 -4.17
C PRO A 42 7.08 5.39 -4.31
N LYS A 43 7.89 4.33 -4.14
CA LYS A 43 9.37 4.35 -4.22
C LYS A 43 10.10 5.06 -3.06
N SER A 44 9.39 5.37 -1.97
CA SER A 44 10.00 5.95 -0.75
C SER A 44 10.61 4.93 0.22
N GLY A 45 10.74 3.66 -0.17
CA GLY A 45 11.32 2.61 0.69
C GLY A 45 10.30 1.75 1.43
N THR A 46 9.08 1.63 0.91
CA THR A 46 7.97 0.86 1.48
C THR A 46 8.37 -0.57 1.85
N ASN A 47 8.98 -1.32 0.93
CA ASN A 47 9.41 -2.70 1.18
C ASN A 47 10.41 -2.80 2.34
N TRP A 48 11.31 -1.83 2.47
CA TRP A 48 12.28 -1.82 3.54
C TRP A 48 11.61 -1.66 4.91
N LEU A 49 10.62 -0.75 5.01
CA LEU A 49 9.85 -0.58 6.23
C LEU A 49 9.00 -1.82 6.54
N ILE A 50 8.37 -2.45 5.54
CA ILE A 50 7.61 -3.69 5.72
C ILE A 50 8.50 -4.78 6.33
N GLU A 51 9.72 -4.99 5.80
CA GLU A 51 10.66 -5.97 6.36
C GLU A 51 11.02 -5.69 7.82
N ILE A 52 11.32 -4.43 8.15
CA ILE A 52 11.63 -4.03 9.52
C ILE A 52 10.46 -4.34 10.46
N VAL A 53 9.24 -3.95 10.07
CA VAL A 53 8.04 -4.17 10.90
C VAL A 53 7.75 -5.67 11.06
N CYS A 54 7.87 -6.46 9.99
CA CYS A 54 7.71 -7.92 10.06
C CYS A 54 8.71 -8.55 11.03
N LEU A 55 9.99 -8.14 10.99
CA LEU A 55 11.01 -8.63 11.92
C LEU A 55 10.75 -8.20 13.36
N ILE A 56 10.23 -6.99 13.58
CA ILE A 56 9.80 -6.57 14.93
C ILE A 56 8.68 -7.48 15.44
N GLN A 57 7.68 -7.79 14.61
CA GLN A 57 6.55 -8.65 14.97
C GLN A 57 7.00 -10.09 15.31
N THR A 58 8.02 -10.60 14.62
CA THR A 58 8.57 -11.95 14.86
C THR A 58 9.74 -11.97 15.85
N LYS A 59 10.02 -10.86 16.53
CA LYS A 59 11.15 -10.71 17.48
C LYS A 59 12.51 -11.09 16.85
N GLY A 60 12.70 -10.72 15.58
CA GLY A 60 13.91 -11.00 14.80
C GLY A 60 13.91 -12.34 14.08
N GLY A 61 12.85 -13.16 14.20
CA GLY A 61 12.74 -14.45 13.51
C GLY A 61 12.56 -14.28 11.99
N PRO A 62 13.46 -14.82 11.15
CA PRO A 62 13.44 -14.56 9.70
C PRO A 62 12.53 -15.49 8.90
N ASN A 63 12.06 -16.60 9.50
CA ASN A 63 11.34 -17.66 8.77
C ASN A 63 10.13 -17.11 7.99
N TRP A 64 9.35 -16.22 8.60
CA TRP A 64 8.16 -15.67 7.96
C TRP A 64 8.49 -14.77 6.76
N ILE A 65 9.48 -13.88 6.89
CA ILE A 65 9.86 -12.98 5.80
C ILE A 65 10.56 -13.69 4.63
N GLN A 66 11.18 -14.84 4.91
CA GLN A 66 11.85 -15.69 3.90
C GLN A 66 10.89 -16.66 3.20
N SER A 67 9.75 -16.98 3.80
CA SER A 67 8.79 -17.97 3.27
C SER A 67 7.53 -17.36 2.66
N VAL A 68 7.14 -16.15 3.09
CA VAL A 68 5.90 -15.51 2.66
C VAL A 68 6.21 -14.24 1.84
N PRO A 69 5.62 -14.09 0.64
CA PRO A 69 5.80 -12.89 -0.17
C PRO A 69 5.41 -11.61 0.57
N ILE A 70 6.08 -10.51 0.23
CA ILE A 70 5.93 -9.23 0.94
C ILE A 70 4.50 -8.67 0.86
N TRP A 71 3.83 -8.86 -0.27
CA TRP A 71 2.44 -8.41 -0.48
C TRP A 71 1.42 -9.25 0.29
N ASP A 72 1.73 -10.48 0.69
CA ASP A 72 0.86 -11.28 1.55
C ASP A 72 1.05 -10.92 3.04
N ARG A 73 2.26 -10.48 3.40
CA ARG A 73 2.58 -10.03 4.76
C ARG A 73 2.00 -8.65 5.07
N SER A 74 2.15 -7.71 4.14
CA SER A 74 1.63 -6.34 4.23
C SER A 74 0.91 -5.96 2.92
N PRO A 75 -0.36 -6.37 2.76
CA PRO A 75 -1.09 -6.18 1.52
C PRO A 75 -1.36 -4.69 1.23
N TRP A 76 -1.30 -4.32 -0.06
CA TRP A 76 -1.64 -2.97 -0.50
C TRP A 76 -3.15 -2.81 -0.47
N LEU A 77 -3.63 -1.80 0.27
CA LEU A 77 -5.04 -1.56 0.47
C LEU A 77 -5.75 -1.29 -0.86
N GLU A 78 -5.15 -0.45 -1.69
CA GLU A 78 -5.69 -0.01 -2.97
C GLU A 78 -5.67 -1.05 -4.11
N SER A 79 -4.87 -2.12 -4.01
CA SER A 79 -4.69 -3.06 -5.13
C SER A 79 -5.78 -4.15 -5.14
N GLN A 80 -6.33 -4.41 -6.33
CA GLN A 80 -7.40 -5.38 -6.53
C GLN A 80 -7.04 -6.81 -6.10
N GLY A 81 -5.77 -7.21 -6.26
CA GLY A 81 -5.31 -8.55 -5.90
C GLY A 81 -5.15 -8.75 -4.39
N THR A 82 -4.83 -7.68 -3.66
CA THR A 82 -4.53 -7.74 -2.22
C THR A 82 -5.68 -7.26 -1.34
N TYR A 83 -6.63 -6.50 -1.89
CA TYR A 83 -7.81 -6.01 -1.15
C TYR A 83 -8.63 -7.15 -0.49
N PRO A 84 -8.92 -8.29 -1.15
CA PRO A 84 -9.62 -9.40 -0.52
C PRO A 84 -8.87 -10.01 0.67
N LEU A 85 -7.53 -9.98 0.65
CA LEU A 85 -6.71 -10.48 1.76
C LEU A 85 -6.94 -9.64 3.02
N LEU A 86 -7.15 -8.33 2.89
CA LEU A 86 -7.36 -7.43 4.03
C LEU A 86 -8.76 -7.52 4.63
N ILE A 87 -9.77 -7.80 3.80
CA ILE A 87 -11.15 -8.00 4.26
C ILE A 87 -11.26 -9.28 5.07
N ASN A 88 -10.68 -10.37 4.56
CA ASN A 88 -10.82 -11.70 5.16
C ASN A 88 -9.83 -11.98 6.30
N LYS A 89 -8.88 -11.06 6.57
CA LYS A 89 -7.87 -11.26 7.61
C LYS A 89 -8.45 -11.01 9.01
N GLU A 90 -8.34 -12.02 9.85
CA GLU A 90 -8.62 -11.94 11.28
C GLU A 90 -7.43 -11.37 12.05
N GLY A 91 -7.71 -10.72 13.18
CA GLY A 91 -6.70 -10.15 14.07
C GLY A 91 -6.05 -8.85 13.57
N PRO A 92 -4.92 -8.45 14.18
CA PRO A 92 -4.19 -7.23 13.83
C PRO A 92 -3.64 -7.30 12.40
N ARG A 93 -3.94 -6.28 11.58
CA ARG A 93 -3.49 -6.22 10.19
C ARG A 93 -2.29 -5.29 10.06
N LEU A 94 -1.32 -5.72 9.27
CA LEU A 94 -0.28 -4.85 8.71
C LEU A 94 -0.72 -4.48 7.28
N ILE A 95 -0.95 -3.20 7.04
CA ILE A 95 -1.55 -2.68 5.80
C ILE A 95 -0.55 -1.75 5.13
N THR A 96 -0.37 -1.88 3.81
CA THR A 96 0.41 -0.92 3.01
C THR A 96 -0.52 0.00 2.24
N CYS A 97 -0.18 1.28 2.13
CA CYS A 97 -0.97 2.22 1.35
C CYS A 97 -0.12 3.34 0.72
N HIS A 98 -0.50 3.76 -0.48
CA HIS A 98 0.03 4.91 -1.21
C HIS A 98 -1.00 6.01 -1.45
N LEU A 99 -2.25 5.83 -0.98
CA LEU A 99 -3.33 6.78 -1.24
C LEU A 99 -3.03 8.14 -0.57
N PRO A 100 -3.29 9.25 -1.28
CA PRO A 100 -3.22 10.57 -0.69
C PRO A 100 -4.35 10.75 0.33
N PHE A 101 -4.14 11.70 1.25
CA PHE A 101 -5.02 11.97 2.38
C PHE A 101 -6.51 12.08 2.02
N HIS A 102 -6.86 12.72 0.91
CA HIS A 102 -8.26 12.96 0.53
C HIS A 102 -9.00 11.71 0.00
N ILE A 103 -8.27 10.66 -0.40
CA ILE A 103 -8.80 9.37 -0.88
C ILE A 103 -8.69 8.29 0.22
N PHE A 104 -7.87 8.52 1.24
CA PHE A 104 -7.63 7.59 2.33
C PHE A 104 -8.92 7.19 3.09
N PRO A 105 -9.03 5.98 3.69
CA PRO A 105 -10.23 5.54 4.40
C PRO A 105 -10.68 6.52 5.47
N LYS A 106 -11.94 6.97 5.38
CA LYS A 106 -12.51 7.91 6.36
C LYS A 106 -12.58 7.33 7.77
N SER A 107 -12.76 6.00 7.89
CA SER A 107 -12.84 5.28 9.16
C SER A 107 -11.57 5.39 10.00
N PHE A 108 -10.40 5.64 9.38
CA PHE A 108 -9.14 5.85 10.09
C PHE A 108 -9.22 7.01 11.08
N PHE A 109 -9.86 8.12 10.69
CA PHE A 109 -9.89 9.34 11.50
C PHE A 109 -10.70 9.21 12.80
N SER A 110 -11.48 8.14 12.92
CA SER A 110 -12.22 7.77 14.13
C SER A 110 -11.61 6.58 14.89
N SER A 111 -10.56 5.95 14.37
CA SER A 111 -9.93 4.78 14.99
C SER A 111 -8.67 5.13 15.78
N LYS A 112 -8.14 4.16 16.51
CA LYS A 112 -6.85 4.23 17.22
C LYS A 112 -5.72 3.52 16.47
N ALA A 113 -5.94 3.19 15.21
CA ALA A 113 -4.95 2.54 14.37
C ALA A 113 -3.66 3.37 14.27
N LYS A 114 -2.53 2.69 14.11
CA LYS A 114 -1.22 3.35 14.04
C LYS A 114 -0.80 3.51 12.58
N ILE A 115 -0.37 4.71 12.20
CA ILE A 115 0.28 4.97 10.90
C ILE A 115 1.77 5.22 11.11
N THR A 116 2.60 4.57 10.30
CA THR A 116 3.99 4.98 10.07
C THR A 116 4.10 5.57 8.67
N TYR A 117 4.33 6.88 8.60
CA TYR A 117 4.51 7.59 7.33
C TYR A 117 6.00 7.77 7.02
N VAL A 118 6.45 7.31 5.86
CA VAL A 118 7.85 7.49 5.43
C VAL A 118 7.93 8.40 4.22
N ILE A 119 8.78 9.41 4.35
CA ILE A 119 9.16 10.33 3.27
C ILE A 119 10.58 10.06 2.82
N ARG A 120 10.84 10.29 1.54
CA ARG A 120 12.16 10.22 0.91
C ARG A 120 12.38 11.47 0.08
N ASN A 121 13.64 11.88 -0.09
CA ASN A 121 13.99 12.99 -0.98
C ASN A 121 13.34 12.77 -2.36
N PRO A 122 12.53 13.72 -2.86
CA PRO A 122 11.77 13.53 -4.09
C PRO A 122 12.66 13.33 -5.31
N ARG A 123 13.91 13.81 -5.28
CA ARG A 123 14.90 13.58 -6.34
C ARG A 123 15.25 12.09 -6.45
N ASP A 124 15.44 11.42 -5.32
CA ASP A 124 15.75 9.98 -5.27
C ASP A 124 14.53 9.13 -5.61
N VAL A 125 13.34 9.58 -5.19
CA VAL A 125 12.06 8.97 -5.54
C VAL A 125 11.87 8.98 -7.06
N LEU A 126 12.13 10.11 -7.72
CA LEU A 126 12.04 10.25 -9.17
C LEU A 126 12.99 9.28 -9.87
N VAL A 127 14.28 9.26 -9.49
CA VAL A 127 15.28 8.36 -10.10
C VAL A 127 14.89 6.89 -9.87
N SER A 128 14.47 6.53 -8.67
CA SER A 128 14.02 5.17 -8.35
C SER A 128 12.77 4.76 -9.13
N GLY A 129 11.83 5.69 -9.30
CA GLY A 129 10.61 5.51 -10.09
C GLY A 129 10.93 5.29 -11.55
N TYR A 130 11.77 6.13 -12.14
CA TYR A 130 12.18 6.03 -13.54
C TYR A 130 12.69 4.62 -13.88
N PHE A 131 13.70 4.14 -13.15
CA PHE A 131 14.28 2.82 -13.41
C PHE A 131 13.34 1.64 -13.12
N PHE A 132 12.41 1.80 -12.18
CA PHE A 132 11.45 0.76 -11.83
C PHE A 132 10.37 0.65 -12.89
N TRP A 133 9.68 1.75 -13.20
CA TRP A 133 8.57 1.78 -14.15
C TRP A 133 9.02 1.50 -15.58
N SER A 134 10.26 1.85 -15.94
CA SER A 134 10.82 1.49 -17.25
C SER A 134 11.05 -0.03 -17.43
N LYS A 135 11.03 -0.80 -16.34
CA LYS A 135 11.31 -2.25 -16.33
C LYS A 135 10.10 -3.10 -15.94
N THR A 136 8.96 -2.50 -15.63
CA THR A 136 7.72 -3.21 -15.30
C THR A 136 6.69 -3.03 -16.41
N LYS A 137 5.69 -3.92 -16.45
CA LYS A 137 4.54 -3.83 -17.36
C LYS A 137 3.32 -3.19 -16.69
N LEU A 138 3.52 -2.52 -15.55
CA LEU A 138 2.45 -1.96 -14.74
C LEU A 138 1.91 -0.66 -15.34
N VAL A 139 2.79 0.10 -15.99
CA VAL A 139 2.46 1.33 -16.70
C VAL A 139 3.13 1.29 -18.07
N LYS A 140 2.60 2.06 -19.03
CA LYS A 140 3.27 2.22 -20.32
C LYS A 140 4.63 2.88 -20.12
N ILE A 141 5.66 2.32 -20.76
CA ILE A 141 7.02 2.87 -20.71
C ILE A 141 6.99 4.25 -21.38
N PRO A 142 7.50 5.30 -20.71
CA PRO A 142 7.59 6.64 -21.30
C PRO A 142 8.50 6.69 -22.53
#